data_AF-A0AA43RVM2-F1
#
_entry.id   AF-A0AA43RVM2-F1
#
_cell.length_a   1.000
_cell.length_b   1.000
_cell.length_c   1.000
_cell.angle_alpha   90.00
_cell.angle_beta   90.00
_cell.angle_gamma   90.00
#
_symmetry.space_group_name_H-M   'P 1'
#
loop_
_entity.id
_entity.type
_entity.pdbx_description
1 polymer ?
#
loop_
_entity_poly.entity_id
_entity_poly.type
_entity_poly.pdbx_seq_one_letter_code
_entity_poly.pdbx_strand_id
1 'polypeptide(L)' 'MYHTYEQLKTVAIKAGIPDSRMHIAIWAQLNGYVKVRKQINNIRQTYYFKPYETIEEK' A
#
# COMPACT_ATOMS: atom_id res chain seq x y z
N MET A 1 -6.43 3.17 6.63
CA MET A 1 -5.70 2.20 7.51
C MET A 1 -4.21 2.09 7.09
N TYR A 2 -3.29 1.49 7.88
CA TYR A 2 -1.91 1.19 7.42
C TYR A 2 -1.84 -0.21 6.83
N HIS A 3 -1.15 -0.35 5.70
CA HIS A 3 -0.97 -1.61 4.97
C HIS A 3 0.51 -1.95 4.86
N THR A 4 0.82 -3.24 5.00
CA THR A 4 2.14 -3.77 4.64
C THR A 4 2.29 -3.80 3.12
N TYR A 5 3.53 -3.93 2.64
CA TYR A 5 3.77 -4.12 1.21
C TYR A 5 3.06 -5.38 0.66
N GLU A 6 2.97 -6.46 1.43
CA GLU A 6 2.31 -7.69 1.01
C GLU A 6 0.80 -7.49 0.84
N GLN A 7 0.15 -6.81 1.79
CA GLN A 7 -1.25 -6.44 1.68
C GLN A 7 -1.48 -5.58 0.44
N LEU A 8 -0.66 -4.55 0.24
CA LEU A 8 -0.74 -3.66 -0.93
C LEU A 8 -0.56 -4.43 -2.24
N LYS A 9 0.41 -5.36 -2.28
CA LYS A 9 0.68 -6.24 -3.41
C LYS A 9 -0.54 -7.09 -3.76
N THR A 10 -1.20 -7.70 -2.78
CA THR A 10 -2.39 -8.52 -3.07
C THR A 10 -3.53 -7.70 -3.68
N VAL A 11 -3.73 -6.46 -3.24
CA VAL A 11 -4.74 -5.57 -3.82
C VAL A 11 -4.35 -5.15 -5.24
N ALA A 12 -3.09 -4.76 -5.46
CA ALA A 12 -2.60 -4.37 -6.78
C ALA A 12 -2.70 -5.51 -7.80
N ILE A 13 -2.33 -6.74 -7.42
CA ILE A 13 -2.43 -7.92 -8.29
C ILE A 13 -3.88 -8.23 -8.64
N LYS A 14 -4.81 -8.10 -7.67
CA LYS A 14 -6.26 -8.24 -7.95
C LYS A 14 -6.77 -7.17 -8.92
N ALA A 15 -6.15 -6.00 -8.96
CA ALA A 15 -6.44 -4.94 -9.92
C ALA A 15 -5.76 -5.15 -11.29
N GLY A 16 -5.08 -6.29 -11.52
CA GLY A 16 -4.41 -6.62 -12.78
C GLY A 16 -2.99 -6.05 -12.91
N ILE A 17 -2.40 -5.54 -11.83
CA ILE A 17 -1.03 -5.02 -11.85
C ILE A 17 -0.03 -6.18 -11.78
N PRO A 18 1.05 -6.17 -12.60
CA PRO A 18 2.10 -7.17 -12.51
C PRO A 18 2.74 -7.26 -11.13
N ASP A 19 3.17 -8.47 -10.73
CA ASP A 19 3.90 -8.70 -9.48
C ASP A 19 5.35 -8.18 -9.57
N SER A 20 5.47 -6.87 -9.62
CA SER A 20 6.72 -6.14 -9.73
C SER A 20 6.71 -5.00 -8.75
N ARG A 21 7.77 -4.91 -7.93
CA ARG A 21 7.91 -3.85 -6.92
C ARG A 21 7.74 -2.44 -7.50
N MET A 22 8.23 -2.23 -8.72
CA MET A 22 8.08 -0.95 -9.42
C MET A 22 6.62 -0.68 -9.76
N HIS A 23 5.94 -1.60 -10.43
CA HIS A 23 4.54 -1.44 -10.84
C HIS A 23 3.60 -1.25 -9.65
N ILE A 24 3.81 -2.01 -8.57
CA ILE A 24 3.04 -1.90 -7.33
C ILE A 24 3.29 -0.55 -6.66
N ALA A 25 4.53 -0.05 -6.64
CA ALA A 25 4.84 1.26 -6.07
C ALA A 25 4.20 2.42 -6.87
N ILE A 26 4.22 2.33 -8.20
CA ILE A 26 3.55 3.30 -9.09
C ILE A 26 2.05 3.27 -8.85
N TRP A 27 1.44 2.08 -8.89
CA TRP A 27 0.01 1.90 -8.65
C TRP A 27 -0.41 2.45 -7.28
N ALA A 28 0.39 2.20 -6.25
CA ALA A 28 0.14 2.70 -4.89
C ALA A 28 0.08 4.22 -4.86
N GLN A 29 1.07 4.90 -5.46
CA GLN A 29 1.10 6.35 -5.54
C GLN A 29 -0.11 6.91 -6.30
N LEU A 30 -0.49 6.28 -7.42
CA LEU A 30 -1.66 6.68 -8.22
C LEU A 30 -2.98 6.49 -7.46
N ASN A 31 -3.06 5.49 -6.58
CA ASN A 31 -4.24 5.20 -5.76
C ASN A 31 -4.26 5.97 -4.43
N GLY A 32 -3.35 6.94 -4.24
CA GLY A 32 -3.30 7.80 -3.06
C GLY A 32 -2.66 7.14 -1.84
N TYR A 33 -1.95 6.02 -2.00
CA TYR A 33 -1.15 5.46 -0.91
C TYR A 33 0.13 6.26 -0.73
N VAL A 34 0.37 6.64 0.51
CA VAL A 34 1.58 7.34 0.94
C VAL A 34 2.47 6.37 1.70
N LYS A 35 3.75 6.36 1.34
CA LYS A 35 4.77 5.52 1.99
C LYS A 35 5.21 6.15 3.30
N VAL A 36 5.21 5.37 4.38
CA VAL A 36 5.62 5.81 5.72
C VAL A 36 6.61 4.81 6.29
N ARG A 37 7.68 5.35 6.89
CA ARG A 37 8.60 4.56 7.70
C ARG A 37 8.14 4.61 9.15
N LYS A 38 7.91 3.44 9.75
CA LYS A 38 7.61 3.32 11.18
C LYS A 38 8.59 2.36 11.84
N GLN A 39 8.88 2.63 13.10
CA GLN A 39 9.59 1.71 13.97
C GLN A 39 8.58 1.06 14.90
N ILE A 40 8.46 -0.27 14.82
CA ILE A 40 7.59 -1.06 15.69
C ILE A 40 8.46 -2.15 16.29
N ASN A 41 8.45 -2.29 17.62
CA ASN A 41 9.26 -3.28 18.34
C ASN A 41 10.75 -3.22 17.97
N ASN A 42 11.33 -2.02 17.85
CA ASN A 42 12.69 -1.77 17.36
C ASN A 42 13.02 -2.22 15.93
N ILE A 43 12.03 -2.63 15.14
CA ILE A 43 12.22 -2.97 13.73
C ILE A 43 11.69 -1.81 12.87
N ARG A 44 12.55 -1.26 12.01
CA ARG A 44 12.15 -0.25 11.02
C ARG A 44 11.49 -0.93 9.83
N GLN A 45 10.20 -0.71 9.66
CA GLN A 45 9.43 -1.25 8.55
C GLN A 45 8.81 -0.13 7.72
N THR A 46 8.56 -0.42 6.46
CA THR A 46 7.86 0.47 5.54
C THR A 46 6.41 0.04 5.46
N TYR A 47 5.52 0.99 5.68
CA TYR A 47 4.09 0.83 5.54
C TYR A 47 3.56 1.80 4.49
N TYR A 48 2.36 1.52 4.01
CA TYR A 48 1.60 2.36 3.11
C TYR A 48 0.30 2.75 3.78
N PHE A 49 -0.11 4.01 3.70
CA PHE A 49 -1.40 4.44 4.23
C PHE A 49 -2.13 5.28 3.19
N LYS A 50 -3.45 5.11 3.12
CA LYS A 50 -4.32 5.93 2.28
C LYS A 50 -5.06 6.91 3.21
N PRO A 51 -4.77 8.23 3.16
CA PRO A 51 -5.35 9.22 4.07
C PRO A 51 -6.85 9.44 3.84
N TYR A 52 -7.28 9.31 2.59
CA TYR A 52 -8.68 9.46 2.17
C TYR A 52 -9.13 8.10 1.62
N GLU A 53 -9.53 7.22 2.54
CA GLU A 53 -10.21 5.99 2.17
C GLU A 53 -11.67 6.37 1.97
N THR A 54 -12.07 6.60 0.71
CA THR A 54 -13.49 6.78 0.39
C THR A 54 -14.19 5.52 0.87
N ILE A 55 -15.07 5.68 1.86
CA ILE A 55 -15.95 4.61 2.31
C ILE A 55 -16.95 4.45 1.17
N GLU A 56 -16.58 3.68 0.13
CA GLU A 56 -17.57 3.13 -0.76
C GLU A 56 -18.35 2.12 0.09
N GLU A 57 -19.47 2.60 0.66
CA GLU A 57 -20.45 1.77 1.34
C GLU A 57 -20.81 0.62 0.40
N LYS A 58 -20.57 -0.59 0.90
CA LYS A 58 -20.87 -1.84 0.20
C LYS A 58 -22.27 -2.32 0.59
#